data_AF-A0A1F6BS64-F1
#
_entry.id   AF-A0A1F6BS64-F1
#
_cell.length_a   1.000
_cell.length_b   1.000
_cell.length_c   1.000
_cell.angle_alpha   90.00
_cell.angle_beta   90.00
_cell.angle_gamma   90.00
#
_symmetry.space_group_name_H-M   'P 1'
#
loop_
_entity.id
_entity.type
_entity.pdbx_description
1 polymer ?
#
loop_
_entity_poly.entity_id
_entity_poly.type
_entity_poly.pdbx_seq_one_letter_code
_entity_poly.pdbx_strand_id
1 'polypeptide(L)'
;MRRKSKAGLVFLFILWYIFYMKRMQLPVIDIKKYGGKQVAIVAGKIVGAGDDTHALVKGVKKKFPHVTWREILLVSVPKGLTVIYGI
;
A
#
# COMPACT_ATOMS: atom_id res chain seq x y z
N MET A 1 -24.40 25.76 28.76
CA MET A 1 -24.37 25.00 27.48
C MET A 1 -23.04 25.26 26.77
N ARG A 2 -22.06 24.37 26.92
CA ARG A 2 -20.65 24.57 26.49
C ARG A 2 -20.54 24.24 24.98
N ARG A 3 -20.52 25.26 24.10
CA ARG A 3 -20.30 25.06 22.65
C ARG A 3 -18.93 24.40 22.46
N LYS A 4 -18.89 23.09 22.19
CA LYS A 4 -17.65 22.42 21.77
C LYS A 4 -17.17 23.09 20.49
N SER A 5 -16.00 23.74 20.56
CA SER A 5 -15.38 24.43 19.44
C SER A 5 -15.11 23.43 18.30
N LYS A 6 -15.69 23.68 17.12
CA LYS A 6 -15.45 22.88 15.91
C LYS A 6 -13.96 22.89 15.51
N ALA A 7 -13.21 23.93 15.88
CA ALA A 7 -11.78 24.06 15.59
C ALA A 7 -10.94 22.99 16.31
N GLY A 8 -11.31 22.59 17.52
CA GLY A 8 -10.58 21.55 18.26
C GLY A 8 -10.69 20.17 17.60
N LEU A 9 -11.85 19.85 17.03
CA LEU A 9 -12.08 18.57 16.34
C LEU A 9 -11.31 18.51 15.01
N VAL A 10 -11.28 19.62 14.26
CA VAL A 10 -10.52 19.73 13.01
C VAL A 10 -9.02 19.60 13.27
N PHE A 11 -8.52 20.25 14.31
CA PHE A 11 -7.11 20.15 14.68
C PHE A 11 -6.71 18.72 15.08
N LEU A 12 -7.55 18.01 15.83
CA LEU A 12 -7.35 16.60 16.17
C LEU A 12 -7.30 15.70 14.93
N PHE A 13 -8.17 15.95 13.94
CA PHE A 13 -8.18 15.19 12.70
C PHE A 13 -6.92 15.41 11.86
N ILE A 14 -6.45 16.67 11.77
CA ILE A 14 -5.21 17.01 11.08
C ILE A 14 -4.00 16.36 11.77
N LEU A 15 -3.93 16.46 13.10
CA LEU A 15 -2.83 15.87 13.88
C LEU A 15 -2.80 14.34 13.73
N TRP A 16 -3.98 13.71 13.77
CA TRP A 16 -4.13 12.28 13.53
C TRP A 16 -3.72 11.88 12.11
N TYR A 17 -4.12 12.65 11.09
CA TYR A 17 -3.75 12.41 9.70
C TYR A 17 -2.25 12.51 9.45
N ILE A 18 -1.59 13.54 10.01
CA ILE A 18 -0.13 13.71 9.91
C ILE A 18 0.59 12.53 10.59
N PHE A 19 0.10 12.09 11.75
CA PHE A 19 0.67 10.95 12.46
C PHE A 19 0.45 9.63 11.72
N TYR A 20 -0.71 9.45 11.07
CA TYR A 20 -1.00 8.32 10.20
C TYR A 20 -0.03 8.27 9.02
N MET A 21 0.19 9.41 8.33
CA MET A 21 1.12 9.51 7.21
C MET A 21 2.56 9.20 7.61
N LYS A 22 3.01 9.63 8.80
CA LYS A 22 4.37 9.31 9.31
C LYS A 22 4.62 7.82 9.54
N ARG A 23 3.58 7.00 9.71
CA ARG A 23 3.72 5.55 9.89
C ARG A 23 3.75 4.76 8.58
N MET A 24 3.55 5.41 7.44
CA MET A 24 3.62 4.75 6.13
C MET A 24 5.09 4.50 5.78
N GLN A 25 5.58 3.30 6.09
CA GLN A 25 6.85 2.81 5.57
C GLN A 25 6.69 2.64 4.06
N LEU A 26 7.58 3.27 3.28
CA LEU A 26 7.62 3.09 1.84
C LEU A 26 8.07 1.65 1.56
N PRO A 27 7.25 0.83 0.85
CA PRO A 27 7.64 -0.54 0.53
C PRO A 27 8.80 -0.50 -0.47
N VAL A 28 9.96 -1.00 -0.05
CA VAL A 28 11.11 -1.18 -0.95
C VAL A 28 10.97 -2.54 -1.64
N ILE A 29 10.80 -2.52 -2.96
CA ILE A 29 10.73 -3.74 -3.78
C ILE A 29 12.14 -4.04 -4.29
N ASP A 30 12.75 -5.10 -3.75
CA ASP A 30 14.02 -5.62 -4.25
C ASP A 30 13.82 -6.42 -5.54
N ILE A 31 14.40 -5.94 -6.64
CA ILE A 31 14.35 -6.60 -7.95
C ILE A 31 14.98 -8.00 -7.90
N LYS A 32 16.02 -8.24 -7.09
CA LYS A 32 16.63 -9.58 -6.97
C LYS A 32 15.66 -10.60 -6.41
N LYS A 33 14.76 -10.18 -5.52
CA LYS A 33 13.81 -11.05 -4.83
C LYS A 33 12.49 -11.20 -5.58
N TYR A 34 12.02 -10.11 -6.19
CA TYR A 34 10.69 -10.02 -6.78
C TYR A 34 10.70 -9.94 -8.31
N GLY A 35 11.87 -9.93 -8.96
CA GLY A 35 12.00 -9.85 -10.41
C GLY A 35 11.14 -10.88 -11.15
N GLY A 36 10.32 -10.39 -12.07
CA GLY A 36 9.37 -11.18 -12.85
C GLY A 36 8.05 -11.51 -12.17
N LYS A 37 7.86 -11.10 -10.91
CA LYS A 37 6.65 -11.40 -10.14
C LYS A 37 5.70 -10.21 -10.10
N GLN A 38 4.43 -10.52 -9.90
CA GLN A 38 3.44 -9.59 -9.39
C GLN A 38 3.62 -9.48 -7.88
N VAL A 39 3.62 -8.27 -7.35
CA VAL A 39 3.75 -7.96 -5.93
C VAL A 39 2.49 -7.26 -5.47
N ALA A 40 1.88 -7.75 -4.40
CA ALA A 40 0.72 -7.13 -3.77
C ALA A 40 1.14 -6.37 -2.52
N ILE A 41 0.72 -5.11 -2.44
CA ILE A 41 0.99 -4.18 -1.35
C ILE A 41 -0.33 -3.76 -0.72
N VAL A 42 -0.41 -3.82 0.60
CA VAL A 42 -1.55 -3.36 1.40
C VAL A 42 -1.04 -2.51 2.54
N ALA A 43 -1.59 -1.30 2.71
CA ALA A 43 -1.19 -0.34 3.74
C ALA A 43 0.34 -0.14 3.83
N GLY A 44 1.00 -0.01 2.68
CA GLY A 44 2.45 0.20 2.58
C GLY A 44 3.32 -1.03 2.83
N LYS A 45 2.73 -2.23 3.02
CA LYS A 45 3.47 -3.47 3.25
C LYS A 45 3.28 -4.45 2.10
N ILE A 46 4.38 -5.09 1.67
CA ILE A 46 4.32 -6.21 0.73
C ILE A 46 3.68 -7.39 1.45
N VAL A 47 2.52 -7.84 0.98
CA VAL A 47 1.74 -8.92 1.59
C VAL A 47 1.81 -10.23 0.82
N GLY A 48 2.25 -10.20 -0.44
CA GLY A 48 2.46 -11.38 -1.27
C GLY A 48 3.18 -11.07 -2.58
N ALA A 49 3.73 -12.11 -3.21
CA ALA A 49 4.26 -12.05 -4.56
C ALA A 49 4.09 -13.38 -5.29
N GLY A 50 3.88 -13.35 -6.60
CA GLY A 50 3.74 -14.56 -7.42
C GLY A 50 3.61 -14.25 -8.91
N ASP A 51 3.59 -15.28 -9.74
CA ASP A 51 3.57 -15.12 -11.20
C ASP A 51 2.15 -14.95 -11.76
N ASP A 52 1.13 -15.41 -11.03
CA ASP A 52 -0.29 -15.27 -11.37
C ASP A 52 -0.98 -14.22 -10.50
N THR A 53 -1.45 -13.14 -11.14
CA THR A 53 -2.22 -12.07 -10.51
C THR A 53 -3.50 -12.61 -9.86
N HIS A 54 -4.20 -13.55 -10.49
CA HIS A 54 -5.48 -14.02 -9.98
C HIS A 54 -5.32 -14.82 -8.69
N ALA A 55 -4.38 -15.78 -8.67
CA ALA A 55 -4.00 -16.51 -7.46
C ALA A 55 -3.51 -15.56 -6.35
N LEU A 56 -2.67 -14.58 -6.70
CA LEU A 56 -2.15 -13.61 -5.73
C LEU A 56 -3.28 -12.81 -5.07
N VAL A 57 -4.21 -12.26 -5.86
CA VAL A 57 -5.31 -11.48 -5.30
C VAL A 57 -6.26 -12.34 -4.49
N LYS A 58 -6.58 -13.56 -4.94
CA LYS A 58 -7.39 -14.50 -4.15
C LYS A 58 -6.73 -14.79 -2.79
N GLY A 59 -5.41 -14.95 -2.77
CA GLY A 59 -4.63 -15.12 -1.55
C GLY A 59 -4.69 -13.89 -0.64
N VAL A 60 -4.53 -12.69 -1.20
CA VAL A 60 -4.63 -11.43 -0.45
C VAL A 60 -6.02 -11.24 0.15
N LYS A 61 -7.08 -11.49 -0.61
CA LYS A 61 -8.48 -11.40 -0.13
C LYS A 61 -8.77 -12.41 0.98
N LYS A 62 -8.23 -13.62 0.88
CA LYS A 62 -8.36 -14.63 1.94
C LYS A 62 -7.66 -14.19 3.24
N LYS A 63 -6.49 -13.56 3.13
CA LYS A 63 -5.70 -13.09 4.27
C LYS A 63 -6.20 -11.76 4.85
N PHE A 64 -6.79 -10.91 4.01
CA PHE A 64 -7.29 -9.58 4.34
C PHE A 64 -8.69 -9.36 3.75
N PRO A 65 -9.74 -9.99 4.33
CA PRO A 65 -11.09 -9.94 3.77
C PRO A 65 -11.72 -8.53 3.79
N HIS A 66 -11.29 -7.69 4.73
CA HIS A 66 -11.78 -6.31 4.87
C HIS A 66 -11.17 -5.33 3.86
N VAL A 67 -10.06 -5.70 3.22
CA VAL A 67 -9.35 -4.81 2.30
C VAL A 67 -10.08 -4.78 0.97
N THR A 68 -10.47 -3.59 0.54
CA THR A 68 -11.14 -3.34 -0.73
C THR A 68 -10.14 -3.39 -1.89
N TRP A 69 -10.64 -3.52 -3.13
CA TRP A 69 -9.77 -3.58 -4.30
C TRP A 69 -8.90 -2.33 -4.48
N ARG A 70 -9.38 -1.16 -4.08
CA ARG A 70 -8.66 0.12 -4.19
C ARG A 70 -7.49 0.22 -3.21
N GLU A 71 -7.48 -0.59 -2.17
CA GLU A 71 -6.44 -0.61 -1.13
C GLU A 71 -5.33 -1.62 -1.42
N ILE A 72 -5.51 -2.48 -2.43
CA ILE A 72 -4.51 -3.44 -2.89
C ILE A 72 -3.79 -2.81 -4.08
N LEU A 73 -2.55 -2.39 -3.85
CA LEU A 73 -1.66 -1.97 -4.93
C LEU A 73 -0.97 -3.20 -5.50
N LEU A 74 -1.22 -3.48 -6.79
CA LEU A 74 -0.52 -4.52 -7.54
C LEU A 74 0.57 -3.90 -8.40
N VAL A 75 1.79 -4.41 -8.28
CA VAL A 75 2.95 -3.93 -9.03
C VAL A 75 3.59 -5.12 -9.74
N SER A 76 3.80 -4.99 -11.05
CA SER A 76 4.59 -5.97 -11.80
C SER A 76 6.06 -5.57 -11.78
N VAL A 77 6.92 -6.47 -11.31
CA VAL A 77 8.36 -6.22 -11.21
C VAL A 77 9.03 -6.83 -12.43
N PRO A 78 9.82 -6.05 -13.19
CA PRO A 78 10.53 -6.58 -14.36
C PRO A 78 11.56 -7.65 -13.97
N LYS A 79 11.81 -8.62 -14.86
CA LYS A 79 12.81 -9.68 -14.65
C LYS A 79 14.26 -9.19 -14.72
N GLY A 80 14.49 -8.05 -15.38
CA GLY A 80 15.81 -7.47 -15.59
C GLY A 80 15.83 -5.98 -15.26
N LEU A 81 16.98 -5.34 -15.44
CA LEU A 81 17.14 -3.89 -15.33
C LEU A 81 16.22 -3.21 -16.35
N THR A 82 15.12 -2.63 -15.89
CA THR A 82 14.30 -1.72 -16.67
C THR A 82 14.75 -0.31 -16.33
N VAL A 83 15.43 0.33 -17.27
CA VAL A 83 15.78 1.75 -17.17
C VAL A 83 14.53 2.55 -17.50
N ILE A 84 14.00 3.28 -16.52
CA ILE A 84 12.92 4.24 -16.75
C ILE A 84 13.60 5.50 -17.30
N TYR A 85 13.50 5.74 -18.60
CA TYR A 85 13.84 7.03 -19.18
C TYR A 85 12.71 8.01 -18.85
N GLY A 86 13.01 9.01 -18.02
CA GLY A 86 12.12 10.16 -17.84
C GLY A 86 12.26 11.07 -19.07
N ILE A 87 11.14 11.34 -19.73
CA ILE A 87 11.02 12.42 -20.72
C ILE A 87 10.63 13.69 -19.97
#